data_AF-A0AAE3QVP2-F1
#
_entry.id   AF-A0AAE3QVP2-F1
#
_cell.length_a   1.000
_cell.length_b   1.000
_cell.length_c   1.000
_cell.angle_alpha   90.00
_cell.angle_beta   90.00
_cell.angle_gamma   90.00
#
_symmetry.space_group_name_H-M   'P 1'
#
loop_
_entity.id
_entity.type
_entity.pdbx_description
1 polymer ?
#
loop_
_entity_poly.entity_id
_entity_poly.type
_entity_poly.pdbx_seq_one_letter_code
_entity_poly.pdbx_strand_id
1 'polypeptide(L)'
;MIVFGWNSFSIVSHRPSEIGLPQDWDQQYMIQQRQKYFHLFWIPFFPIGQIWVLKGRDGKLYEPTIDLLRYLTSTSLGRGIPWYTFIGPILLVCGGIGFSIFSEIDSALSKRRYEAYLKETYVENKQKINEAKAGYYYKLEDEHYKSTYLKVLSATPKTVTCLWSQKSPQSYGEYAILDAFQADSSYQSFDTVVINKTTLIQSLSETSERKRIAIIPKQSPTAIQEIKYIYEPVFEKVTFGFEDGKFAYAIRNKGVPVHFDRYETLSKDERNTYTNNAQVDPNLIPMREEEGIFIFKGIFKGMEPEISGLIYFKDAEGSEFTYHLTVRGTHYYLTKYTGKPVQEEDGSNRI
;
A
#
# COMPACT_ATOMS: atom_id res chain seq x y z
N MET A 1 -26.64 -18.71 19.48
CA MET A 1 -27.67 -18.08 18.63
C MET A 1 -27.90 -18.98 17.44
N ILE A 2 -29.07 -19.58 17.29
CA ILE A 2 -29.31 -20.56 16.22
C ILE A 2 -29.52 -19.77 14.91
N VAL A 3 -28.57 -19.92 13.98
CA VAL A 3 -28.52 -19.19 12.71
C VAL A 3 -29.25 -19.93 11.58
N PHE A 4 -29.74 -21.15 11.80
CA PHE A 4 -30.53 -21.91 10.81
C PHE A 4 -31.54 -22.84 11.47
N GLY A 5 -32.63 -23.19 10.78
CA GLY A 5 -33.65 -24.08 11.33
C GLY A 5 -34.78 -24.39 10.36
N TRP A 6 -35.83 -25.01 10.91
CA TRP A 6 -37.06 -25.33 10.18
C TRP A 6 -38.22 -24.54 10.77
N ASN A 7 -39.00 -23.89 9.93
CA ASN A 7 -40.20 -23.16 10.35
C ASN A 7 -41.34 -23.44 9.38
N SER A 8 -42.55 -22.97 9.72
CA SER A 8 -43.69 -23.02 8.82
C SER A 8 -44.53 -21.75 8.90
N PHE A 9 -45.08 -21.32 7.78
CA PHE A 9 -46.07 -20.24 7.72
C PHE A 9 -47.37 -20.73 7.08
N SER A 10 -48.48 -20.08 7.37
CA SER A 10 -49.79 -20.42 6.80
C SER A 10 -49.89 -19.95 5.36
N ILE A 11 -50.19 -20.86 4.43
CA ILE A 11 -50.46 -20.56 3.01
C ILE A 11 -51.92 -20.21 2.82
N VAL A 12 -52.81 -21.00 3.44
CA VAL A 12 -54.26 -20.82 3.41
C VAL A 12 -54.86 -21.29 4.73
N SER A 13 -55.95 -20.66 5.13
CA SER A 13 -56.71 -21.01 6.32
C SER A 13 -58.18 -21.09 5.97
N HIS A 14 -58.83 -22.15 6.43
CA HIS A 14 -60.24 -22.44 6.20
C HIS A 14 -60.94 -22.71 7.53
N ARG A 15 -62.21 -22.36 7.60
CA ARG A 15 -63.10 -22.87 8.64
C ARG A 15 -63.52 -24.30 8.29
N PRO A 16 -63.69 -25.20 9.28
CA PRO A 16 -64.24 -26.53 9.06
C PRO A 16 -65.48 -26.56 8.14
N SER A 17 -66.46 -25.67 8.36
CA SER A 17 -67.68 -25.60 7.54
C SER A 17 -67.44 -25.22 6.08
N GLU A 18 -66.43 -24.38 5.79
CA GLU A 18 -66.07 -23.97 4.42
C GLU A 18 -65.59 -25.14 3.57
N ILE A 19 -65.14 -26.22 4.20
CA ILE A 19 -64.64 -27.42 3.55
C ILE A 19 -65.51 -28.65 3.83
N GLY A 20 -66.76 -28.44 4.27
CA GLY A 20 -67.75 -29.51 4.42
C GLY A 20 -67.66 -30.33 5.72
N LEU A 21 -66.96 -29.83 6.75
CA LEU A 21 -66.92 -30.45 8.08
C LEU A 21 -68.00 -29.85 9.01
N PRO A 22 -68.33 -30.51 10.15
CA PRO A 22 -69.38 -30.06 11.05
C PRO A 22 -69.19 -28.62 11.53
N GLN A 23 -70.25 -27.82 11.47
CA GLN A 23 -70.20 -26.38 11.81
C GLN A 23 -69.81 -26.13 13.27
N ASP A 24 -70.10 -27.06 14.18
CA ASP A 24 -69.71 -26.98 15.59
C ASP A 24 -68.18 -26.91 15.77
N TRP A 25 -67.41 -27.41 14.79
CA TRP A 25 -65.95 -27.38 14.80
C TRP A 25 -65.39 -26.01 14.46
N ASP A 26 -66.15 -25.15 13.76
CA ASP A 26 -65.74 -23.77 13.47
C ASP A 26 -65.46 -22.97 14.74
N GLN A 27 -66.18 -23.34 15.80
CA GLN A 27 -65.95 -22.74 17.10
C GLN A 27 -64.63 -23.21 17.69
N GLN A 28 -64.14 -24.41 17.40
CA GLN A 28 -63.00 -24.99 18.12
C GLN A 28 -61.68 -24.85 17.37
N TYR A 29 -61.69 -24.97 16.04
CA TYR A 29 -60.50 -25.09 15.22
C TYR A 29 -60.56 -24.29 13.93
N MET A 30 -59.38 -23.91 13.44
CA MET A 30 -59.16 -23.42 12.09
C MET A 30 -58.22 -24.36 11.36
N ILE A 31 -58.58 -24.77 10.14
CA ILE A 31 -57.79 -25.71 9.35
C ILE A 31 -56.79 -24.89 8.53
N GLN A 32 -55.50 -25.11 8.73
CA GLN A 32 -54.45 -24.38 8.03
C GLN A 32 -53.60 -25.31 7.19
N GLN A 33 -53.42 -24.96 5.92
CA GLN A 33 -52.33 -25.50 5.13
C GLN A 33 -51.10 -24.63 5.35
N ARG A 34 -50.00 -25.22 5.82
CA ARG A 34 -48.76 -24.52 6.11
C ARG A 34 -47.64 -25.04 5.21
N GLN A 35 -46.76 -24.14 4.77
CA GLN A 35 -45.53 -24.49 4.08
C GLN A 35 -44.43 -24.64 5.12
N LYS A 36 -43.85 -25.84 5.26
CA LYS A 36 -42.58 -26.03 5.98
C LYS A 36 -41.44 -25.60 5.07
N TYR A 37 -40.49 -24.85 5.62
CA TYR A 37 -39.31 -24.36 4.90
C TYR A 37 -38.07 -24.37 5.80
N PHE A 38 -36.92 -24.57 5.18
CA PHE A 38 -35.63 -24.32 5.79
C PHE A 38 -35.35 -22.83 5.76
N HIS A 39 -34.79 -22.29 6.84
CA HIS A 39 -34.35 -20.91 6.89
C HIS A 39 -32.90 -20.81 7.36
N LEU A 40 -32.22 -19.81 6.80
CA LEU A 40 -30.95 -19.30 7.29
C LEU A 40 -31.25 -17.89 7.82
N PHE A 41 -30.90 -17.63 9.08
CA PHE A 41 -31.37 -16.50 9.88
C PHE A 41 -32.90 -16.40 9.89
N TRP A 42 -33.49 -15.32 9.36
CA TRP A 42 -34.94 -15.17 9.19
C TRP A 42 -35.38 -15.34 7.72
N ILE A 43 -34.47 -15.73 6.82
CA ILE A 43 -34.72 -15.79 5.38
C ILE A 43 -35.12 -17.22 4.98
N PRO A 44 -36.32 -17.44 4.41
CA PRO A 44 -36.70 -18.71 3.82
C PRO A 44 -35.77 -19.08 2.67
N PHE A 45 -35.22 -20.28 2.71
CA PHE A 45 -34.16 -20.71 1.79
C PHE A 45 -34.64 -21.82 0.86
N PHE A 46 -35.28 -22.89 1.35
CA PHE A 46 -36.00 -23.81 0.45
C PHE A 46 -37.25 -24.40 1.10
N PRO A 47 -38.30 -24.67 0.31
CA PRO A 47 -39.46 -25.40 0.79
C PRO A 47 -39.07 -26.85 1.10
N ILE A 48 -39.58 -27.38 2.21
CA ILE A 48 -39.40 -28.80 2.58
C ILE A 48 -40.63 -29.60 2.19
N GLY A 49 -41.82 -29.05 2.44
CA GLY A 49 -43.08 -29.74 2.24
C GLY A 49 -44.26 -28.98 2.83
N GLN A 50 -45.47 -29.41 2.50
CA GLN A 50 -46.69 -28.82 3.01
C GLN A 50 -47.28 -29.72 4.10
N ILE A 51 -47.88 -29.10 5.11
CA ILE A 51 -48.58 -29.80 6.18
C ILE A 51 -49.96 -29.20 6.41
N TRP A 52 -50.91 -30.04 6.77
CA TRP A 52 -52.20 -29.61 7.31
C TRP A 52 -52.13 -29.64 8.82
N VAL A 53 -52.62 -28.59 9.48
CA VAL A 53 -52.71 -28.50 10.93
C VAL A 53 -54.04 -27.93 11.37
N LEU A 54 -54.49 -28.32 12.56
CA LEU A 54 -55.62 -27.71 13.23
C LEU A 54 -55.08 -26.66 14.20
N LYS A 55 -55.42 -25.40 13.97
CA LYS A 55 -55.10 -24.31 14.90
C LYS A 55 -56.23 -24.16 15.90
N GLY A 56 -55.98 -24.50 17.16
CA GLY A 56 -56.94 -24.34 18.24
C GLY A 56 -57.15 -22.88 18.63
N ARG A 57 -58.21 -22.59 19.39
CA ARG A 57 -58.45 -21.26 19.99
C ARG A 57 -57.31 -20.78 20.89
N ASP A 58 -56.58 -21.72 21.49
CA ASP A 58 -55.39 -21.48 22.31
C ASP A 58 -54.16 -21.07 21.48
N GLY A 59 -54.28 -21.03 20.15
CA GLY A 59 -53.21 -20.69 19.24
C GLY A 59 -52.21 -21.83 18.98
N LYS A 60 -52.40 -22.99 19.62
CA LYS A 60 -51.54 -24.17 19.41
C LYS A 60 -51.90 -24.88 18.11
N LEU A 61 -50.91 -25.55 17.55
CA LEU A 61 -51.04 -26.33 16.33
C LEU A 61 -51.12 -27.81 16.68
N TYR A 62 -52.17 -28.48 16.19
CA TYR A 62 -52.44 -29.90 16.40
C TYR A 62 -52.36 -30.65 15.07
N GLU A 63 -51.85 -31.88 15.10
CA GLU A 63 -51.83 -32.76 13.93
C GLU A 63 -53.24 -33.33 13.66
N PRO A 64 -53.74 -33.26 12.42
CA PRO A 64 -55.02 -33.88 12.07
C PRO A 64 -54.96 -35.40 12.26
N THR A 65 -56.08 -36.00 12.67
CA THR A 65 -56.24 -37.45 12.61
C THR A 65 -56.03 -37.98 11.19
N ILE A 66 -55.57 -39.21 11.04
CA ILE A 66 -55.25 -39.83 9.74
C ILE A 66 -56.41 -39.73 8.74
N ASP A 67 -57.65 -39.95 9.18
CA ASP A 67 -58.82 -39.90 8.30
C ASP A 67 -59.11 -38.49 7.79
N LEU A 68 -59.03 -37.50 8.68
CA LEU A 68 -59.14 -36.09 8.31
C LEU A 68 -58.00 -35.65 7.39
N LEU A 69 -56.78 -36.11 7.64
CA LEU A 69 -55.64 -35.82 6.76
C LEU A 69 -55.88 -36.37 5.35
N ARG A 70 -56.36 -37.63 5.22
CA ARG A 70 -56.72 -38.21 3.92
C ARG A 70 -57.78 -37.38 3.21
N TYR A 71 -58.83 -36.97 3.92
CA TYR A 71 -59.86 -36.09 3.39
C TYR A 71 -59.26 -34.78 2.86
N LEU A 72 -58.50 -34.06 3.69
CA LEU A 72 -57.87 -32.78 3.32
C LEU A 72 -56.89 -32.90 2.14
N THR A 73 -56.16 -34.01 2.03
CA THR A 73 -55.26 -34.26 0.88
C THR A 73 -55.99 -34.65 -0.40
N SER A 74 -57.18 -35.23 -0.28
CA SER A 74 -58.01 -35.62 -1.43
C SER A 74 -58.76 -34.44 -2.04
N THR A 75 -59.01 -33.39 -1.26
CA THR A 75 -59.64 -32.17 -1.77
C THR A 75 -58.60 -31.29 -2.47
N SER A 76 -58.93 -30.72 -3.63
CA SER A 76 -58.07 -29.80 -4.40
C SER A 76 -57.88 -28.42 -3.73
N LEU A 77 -58.09 -28.33 -2.42
CA LEU A 77 -57.92 -27.12 -1.60
C LEU A 77 -56.45 -26.74 -1.41
N GLY A 78 -55.52 -27.63 -1.76
CA GLY A 78 -54.10 -27.38 -1.68
C GLY A 78 -53.65 -26.25 -2.60
N ARG A 79 -53.06 -25.19 -2.04
CA ARG A 79 -52.38 -24.16 -2.83
C ARG A 79 -50.93 -24.59 -3.10
N GLY A 80 -50.43 -24.30 -4.31
CA GLY A 80 -49.04 -24.58 -4.68
C GLY A 80 -48.01 -23.91 -3.77
N ILE A 81 -46.76 -24.36 -3.86
CA ILE A 81 -45.65 -23.82 -3.06
C ILE A 81 -45.46 -22.32 -3.39
N PRO A 82 -45.54 -21.42 -2.40
CA PRO A 82 -45.34 -20.00 -2.66
C PRO A 82 -43.91 -19.71 -3.13
N TRP A 83 -43.76 -18.93 -4.19
CA TRP A 83 -42.46 -18.63 -4.80
C TRP A 83 -41.46 -17.98 -3.83
N TYR A 84 -41.94 -17.23 -2.83
CA TYR A 84 -41.10 -16.56 -1.84
C TYR A 84 -40.41 -17.54 -0.85
N THR A 85 -40.75 -18.82 -0.89
CA THR A 85 -40.01 -19.87 -0.14
C THR A 85 -38.61 -20.12 -0.71
N PHE A 86 -38.34 -19.61 -1.92
CA PHE A 86 -37.06 -19.65 -2.61
C PHE A 86 -36.29 -18.31 -2.53
N ILE A 87 -36.67 -17.38 -1.64
CA ILE A 87 -35.99 -16.08 -1.53
C ILE A 87 -34.48 -16.23 -1.28
N GLY A 88 -34.06 -17.16 -0.43
CA GLY A 88 -32.63 -17.38 -0.15
C GLY A 88 -31.81 -17.70 -1.41
N PRO A 89 -32.13 -18.76 -2.17
CA PRO A 89 -31.48 -19.08 -3.45
C PRO A 89 -31.58 -17.95 -4.46
N ILE A 90 -32.73 -17.27 -4.57
CA ILE A 90 -32.88 -16.12 -5.47
C ILE A 90 -31.89 -15.01 -5.09
N LEU A 91 -31.78 -14.66 -3.80
CA LEU A 91 -30.83 -13.67 -3.32
C LEU A 91 -29.38 -14.09 -3.56
N LEU A 92 -29.06 -15.38 -3.41
CA LEU A 92 -27.72 -15.89 -3.73
C LEU A 92 -27.39 -15.75 -5.21
N VAL A 93 -28.33 -16.09 -6.10
CA VAL A 93 -28.15 -15.93 -7.55
C VAL A 93 -28.00 -14.45 -7.91
N CYS A 94 -28.89 -13.59 -7.40
CA CYS A 94 -28.80 -12.14 -7.62
C CYS A 94 -27.50 -11.55 -7.07
N GLY A 95 -27.08 -11.99 -5.89
CA GLY A 95 -25.82 -11.58 -5.27
C GLY A 95 -24.61 -12.01 -6.10
N GLY A 96 -24.61 -13.25 -6.61
CA GLY A 96 -23.56 -13.77 -7.48
C GLY A 96 -23.46 -12.99 -8.81
N ILE A 97 -24.61 -12.71 -9.45
CA ILE A 97 -24.65 -11.88 -10.67
C ILE A 97 -24.15 -10.47 -10.37
N GLY A 98 -24.63 -9.84 -9.29
CA GLY A 98 -24.20 -8.51 -8.87
C GLY A 98 -22.70 -8.44 -8.59
N PHE A 99 -22.15 -9.43 -7.88
CA PHE A 99 -20.72 -9.55 -7.62
C PHE A 99 -19.91 -9.72 -8.91
N SER A 100 -20.36 -10.58 -9.83
CA SER A 100 -19.68 -10.79 -11.12
C SER A 100 -19.63 -9.51 -11.95
N ILE A 101 -20.74 -8.75 -12.02
CA ILE A 101 -20.79 -7.47 -12.73
C ILE A 101 -19.87 -6.44 -12.06
N PHE A 102 -19.92 -6.35 -10.73
CA PHE A 102 -19.07 -5.43 -9.97
C PHE A 102 -17.58 -5.73 -10.18
N SER A 103 -17.18 -7.00 -10.12
CA SER A 103 -15.80 -7.43 -10.33
C SER A 103 -15.29 -7.09 -11.74
N GLU A 104 -16.14 -7.22 -12.76
CA GLU A 104 -15.76 -6.89 -14.15
C GLU A 104 -15.64 -5.37 -14.36
N ILE A 105 -16.50 -4.58 -13.72
CA ILE A 105 -16.39 -3.11 -13.75
C ILE A 105 -15.11 -2.65 -13.04
N ASP A 106 -14.80 -3.21 -11.87
CA ASP A 106 -13.61 -2.85 -11.11
C ASP A 106 -12.32 -3.26 -11.83
N SER A 107 -12.29 -4.43 -12.46
CA SER A 107 -11.16 -4.88 -13.30
C SER A 107 -10.97 -3.96 -14.51
N ALA A 108 -12.05 -3.55 -15.18
CA ALA A 108 -11.99 -2.63 -16.31
C ALA A 108 -11.54 -1.22 -15.89
N LEU A 109 -12.03 -0.72 -14.75
CA LEU A 109 -11.64 0.59 -14.22
C LEU A 109 -10.19 0.60 -13.75
N SER A 110 -9.74 -0.44 -13.03
CA SER A 110 -8.35 -0.55 -12.59
C SER A 110 -7.40 -0.65 -13.79
N LYS A 111 -7.76 -1.40 -14.84
CA LYS A 111 -6.99 -1.44 -16.10
C LYS A 111 -6.88 -0.05 -16.75
N ARG A 112 -7.98 0.70 -16.85
CA ARG A 112 -7.96 2.07 -17.41
C ARG A 112 -7.11 3.04 -16.57
N ARG A 113 -7.21 2.96 -15.24
CA ARG A 113 -6.38 3.78 -14.33
C ARG A 113 -4.90 3.44 -14.49
N TYR A 114 -4.58 2.16 -14.61
CA TYR A 114 -3.21 1.69 -14.82
C TYR A 114 -2.66 2.14 -16.18
N GLU A 115 -3.44 2.03 -17.26
CA GLU A 115 -3.06 2.53 -18.59
C GLU A 115 -2.86 4.06 -18.59
N ALA A 116 -3.73 4.80 -17.91
CA ALA A 116 -3.60 6.25 -17.76
C ALA A 116 -2.32 6.62 -16.98
N TYR A 117 -2.05 5.93 -15.87
CA TYR A 117 -0.83 6.09 -15.09
C TYR A 117 0.43 5.79 -15.92
N LEU A 118 0.43 4.73 -16.71
CA LEU A 118 1.55 4.39 -17.60
C LEU A 118 1.78 5.47 -18.65
N LYS A 119 0.72 6.01 -19.25
CA LYS A 119 0.81 7.10 -20.23
C LYS A 119 1.37 8.38 -19.61
N GLU A 120 0.92 8.75 -18.42
CA GLU A 120 1.43 9.90 -17.67
C GLU A 120 2.91 9.71 -17.31
N THR A 121 3.25 8.56 -16.74
CA THR A 121 4.63 8.18 -16.39
C THR A 121 5.53 8.15 -17.62
N TYR A 122 5.03 7.70 -18.78
CA TYR A 122 5.76 7.73 -20.04
C TYR A 122 6.08 9.16 -20.48
N VAL A 123 5.10 10.08 -20.43
CA VAL A 123 5.31 11.50 -20.79
C VAL A 123 6.33 12.14 -19.85
N GLU A 124 6.18 11.94 -18.54
CA GLU A 124 7.09 12.45 -17.52
C GLU A 124 8.52 11.90 -17.72
N ASN A 125 8.68 10.59 -17.86
CA ASN A 125 9.99 9.98 -18.06
C ASN A 125 10.62 10.36 -19.40
N LYS A 126 9.82 10.52 -20.47
CA LYS A 126 10.30 11.03 -21.76
C LYS A 126 10.84 12.45 -21.61
N GLN A 127 10.15 13.31 -20.85
CA GLN A 127 10.64 14.65 -20.55
C GLN A 127 11.94 14.60 -19.75
N LYS A 128 12.01 13.79 -18.68
CA LYS A 128 13.23 13.59 -17.87
C LYS A 128 14.42 13.11 -18.72
N ILE A 129 14.22 12.20 -19.68
CA ILE A 129 15.27 11.76 -20.61
C ILE A 129 15.73 12.92 -21.51
N ASN A 130 14.80 13.74 -22.00
CA ASN A 130 15.12 14.88 -22.84
C ASN A 130 15.90 15.96 -22.07
N GLU A 131 15.54 16.21 -20.81
CA GLU A 131 16.16 17.17 -19.89
C GLU A 131 17.33 16.57 -19.08
N ALA A 132 17.76 15.35 -19.42
CA ALA A 132 18.80 14.64 -18.70
C ALA A 132 20.07 15.50 -18.56
N LYS A 133 20.63 15.48 -17.35
CA LYS A 133 21.87 16.17 -16.95
C LYS A 133 22.56 15.38 -15.83
N ALA A 134 23.74 15.81 -15.41
CA ALA A 134 24.41 15.24 -14.25
C ALA A 134 23.46 15.23 -13.03
N GLY A 135 23.48 14.13 -12.26
CA GLY A 135 22.56 13.92 -11.13
C GLY A 135 21.29 13.11 -11.49
N TYR A 136 21.04 12.85 -12.78
CA TYR A 136 20.04 11.85 -13.18
C TYR A 136 20.59 10.42 -13.04
N TYR A 137 19.71 9.53 -12.58
CA TYR A 137 19.96 8.10 -12.44
C TYR A 137 18.83 7.31 -13.08
N TYR A 138 19.17 6.23 -13.78
CA TYR A 138 18.20 5.32 -14.39
C TYR A 138 18.33 3.92 -13.79
N LYS A 139 17.20 3.32 -13.41
CA LYS A 139 17.11 1.90 -13.11
C LYS A 139 16.56 1.17 -14.33
N LEU A 140 17.33 0.21 -14.83
CA LEU A 140 16.95 -0.69 -15.90
C LEU A 140 16.69 -2.07 -15.32
N GLU A 141 15.74 -2.82 -15.87
CA GLU A 141 15.55 -4.24 -15.53
C GLU A 141 15.40 -5.08 -16.80
N ASP A 142 15.95 -6.29 -16.77
CA ASP A 142 15.79 -7.30 -17.82
C ASP A 142 14.50 -8.13 -17.64
N GLU A 143 14.42 -9.28 -18.31
CA GLU A 143 13.30 -10.22 -18.19
C GLU A 143 13.36 -11.08 -16.91
N HIS A 144 14.52 -11.17 -16.27
CA HIS A 144 14.76 -11.91 -15.03
C HIS A 144 14.81 -10.99 -13.79
N TYR A 145 14.33 -9.75 -13.93
CA TYR A 145 14.34 -8.72 -12.87
C TYR A 145 15.74 -8.36 -12.37
N LYS A 146 16.80 -8.67 -13.14
CA LYS A 146 18.15 -8.23 -12.81
C LYS A 146 18.24 -6.73 -13.13
N SER A 147 18.56 -5.96 -12.09
CA SER A 147 18.68 -4.51 -12.21
C SER A 147 20.05 -4.10 -12.75
N THR A 148 20.05 -3.13 -13.66
CA THR A 148 21.24 -2.38 -14.06
C THR A 148 21.00 -0.90 -13.82
N TYR A 149 21.96 -0.22 -13.21
CA TYR A 149 21.86 1.18 -12.84
C TYR A 149 22.72 2.02 -13.76
N LEU A 150 22.20 3.18 -14.17
CA LEU A 150 22.93 4.17 -14.96
C LEU A 150 23.02 5.47 -14.15
N LYS A 151 24.20 6.09 -14.11
CA LYS A 151 24.43 7.45 -13.58
C LYS A 151 24.81 8.35 -14.74
N VAL A 152 24.01 9.39 -14.97
CA VAL A 152 24.26 10.36 -16.05
C VAL A 152 25.47 11.24 -15.69
N LEU A 153 26.47 11.26 -16.56
CA LEU A 153 27.64 12.14 -16.46
C LEU A 153 27.42 13.43 -17.26
N SER A 154 26.95 13.28 -18.49
CA SER A 154 26.70 14.39 -19.40
C SER A 154 25.61 14.03 -20.42
N ALA A 155 25.01 15.05 -21.02
CA ALA A 155 23.99 14.85 -22.05
C ALA A 155 24.11 15.89 -23.16
N THR A 156 23.78 15.46 -24.37
CA THR A 156 23.58 16.31 -25.54
C THR A 156 22.09 16.25 -25.95
N PRO A 157 21.65 17.01 -26.97
CA PRO A 157 20.29 16.86 -27.50
C PRO A 157 19.96 15.46 -28.02
N LYS A 158 20.96 14.65 -28.41
CA LYS A 158 20.75 13.32 -29.02
C LYS A 158 21.19 12.16 -28.14
N THR A 159 22.16 12.36 -27.26
CA THR A 159 22.81 11.28 -26.51
C THR A 159 22.95 11.61 -25.03
N VAL A 160 23.09 10.57 -24.22
CA VAL A 160 23.43 10.66 -22.80
C VAL A 160 24.63 9.76 -22.55
N THR A 161 25.64 10.28 -21.88
CA THR A 161 26.82 9.53 -21.45
C THR A 161 26.62 9.13 -19.99
N CYS A 162 26.65 7.83 -19.71
CA CYS A 162 26.39 7.28 -18.39
C CYS A 162 27.54 6.41 -17.90
N LEU A 163 27.77 6.39 -16.59
CA LEU A 163 28.38 5.23 -15.93
C LEU A 163 27.30 4.17 -15.75
N TRP A 164 27.68 2.89 -15.77
CA TRP A 164 26.74 1.81 -15.46
C TRP A 164 27.29 0.84 -14.42
N SER A 165 26.38 0.22 -13.67
CA SER A 165 26.69 -0.75 -12.62
C SER A 165 25.59 -1.81 -12.52
N GLN A 166 25.99 -3.06 -12.32
CA GLN A 166 25.09 -4.18 -12.00
C GLN A 166 25.14 -4.57 -10.53
N LYS A 167 25.86 -3.80 -9.71
CA LYS A 167 25.93 -4.07 -8.27
C LYS A 167 24.54 -3.85 -7.67
N SER A 168 24.00 -4.91 -7.07
CA SER A 168 22.74 -4.81 -6.34
C SER A 168 22.93 -3.86 -5.15
N PRO A 169 22.03 -2.89 -4.94
CA PRO A 169 22.10 -1.99 -3.80
C PRO A 169 21.96 -2.78 -2.51
N GLN A 170 22.71 -2.40 -1.48
CA GLN A 170 22.65 -3.05 -0.18
C GLN A 170 21.47 -2.55 0.65
N SER A 171 21.04 -1.31 0.40
CA SER A 171 19.88 -0.70 1.06
C SER A 171 18.61 -0.83 0.21
N TYR A 172 17.49 -0.93 0.92
CA TYR A 172 16.16 -0.67 0.37
C TYR A 172 15.78 0.76 0.71
N GLY A 173 15.35 1.55 -0.27
CA GLY A 173 14.94 2.93 -0.03
C GLY A 173 14.95 3.79 -1.28
N GLU A 174 14.52 5.03 -1.10
CA GLU A 174 14.41 6.00 -2.19
C GLU A 174 15.75 6.25 -2.90
N TYR A 175 16.86 6.17 -2.16
CA TYR A 175 18.19 6.46 -2.69
C TYR A 175 19.06 5.21 -2.90
N ALA A 176 18.46 4.01 -2.92
CA ALA A 176 19.18 2.75 -3.13
C ALA A 176 20.04 2.76 -4.41
N ILE A 177 19.62 3.47 -5.46
CA ILE A 177 20.37 3.61 -6.71
C ILE A 177 21.79 4.19 -6.53
N LEU A 178 22.02 4.99 -5.47
CA LEU A 178 23.34 5.55 -5.17
C LEU A 178 24.33 4.46 -4.70
N ASP A 179 23.87 3.40 -4.06
CA ASP A 179 24.72 2.30 -3.57
C ASP A 179 25.42 1.54 -4.69
N ALA A 180 24.79 1.51 -5.87
CA ALA A 180 25.37 0.89 -7.06
C ALA A 180 26.66 1.58 -7.52
N PHE A 181 26.89 2.83 -7.10
CA PHE A 181 28.03 3.68 -7.51
C PHE A 181 28.98 4.06 -6.38
N GLN A 182 28.77 3.56 -5.15
CA GLN A 182 29.61 3.91 -3.99
C GLN A 182 30.90 3.12 -3.86
N ALA A 183 31.05 2.01 -4.60
CA ALA A 183 32.21 1.13 -4.46
C ALA A 183 33.53 1.80 -4.88
N ASP A 184 33.45 2.81 -5.75
CA ASP A 184 34.59 3.53 -6.27
C ASP A 184 34.24 5.01 -6.49
N SER A 185 34.67 5.86 -5.58
CA SER A 185 34.50 7.32 -5.68
C SER A 185 35.31 7.94 -6.83
N SER A 186 36.38 7.28 -7.29
CA SER A 186 37.20 7.71 -8.42
C SER A 186 36.57 7.36 -9.78
N TYR A 187 35.51 6.54 -9.76
CA TYR A 187 34.81 6.00 -10.92
C TYR A 187 35.66 5.19 -11.91
N GLN A 188 36.88 4.81 -11.55
CA GLN A 188 37.79 4.06 -12.42
C GLN A 188 37.32 2.63 -12.69
N SER A 189 36.53 2.05 -11.78
CA SER A 189 35.99 0.70 -11.91
C SER A 189 34.74 0.60 -12.77
N PHE A 190 34.17 1.74 -13.21
CA PHE A 190 32.93 1.74 -13.98
C PHE A 190 33.19 2.00 -15.46
N ASP A 191 32.60 1.17 -16.29
CA ASP A 191 32.53 1.42 -17.72
C ASP A 191 31.57 2.57 -18.03
N THR A 192 31.91 3.37 -19.05
CA THR A 192 31.02 4.39 -19.61
C THR A 192 30.26 3.84 -20.81
N VAL A 193 29.01 4.28 -20.99
CA VAL A 193 28.20 4.00 -22.18
C VAL A 193 27.60 5.29 -22.72
N VAL A 194 27.63 5.45 -24.05
CA VAL A 194 26.95 6.56 -24.75
C VAL A 194 25.69 6.00 -25.39
N ILE A 195 24.54 6.50 -24.95
CA ILE A 195 23.23 5.98 -25.32
C ILE A 195 22.46 7.06 -26.09
N ASN A 196 21.79 6.70 -27.18
CA ASN A 196 20.88 7.61 -27.87
C ASN A 196 19.60 7.83 -27.04
N LYS A 197 19.16 9.08 -26.89
CA LYS A 197 17.90 9.41 -26.19
C LYS A 197 16.69 8.72 -26.82
N THR A 198 16.68 8.53 -28.14
CA THR A 198 15.60 7.80 -28.82
C THR A 198 15.56 6.33 -28.39
N THR A 199 16.72 5.70 -28.20
CA THR A 199 16.83 4.34 -27.64
C THR A 199 16.28 4.32 -26.22
N LEU A 200 16.72 5.21 -25.32
CA LEU A 200 16.16 5.29 -23.96
C LEU A 200 14.63 5.46 -23.96
N ILE A 201 14.10 6.35 -24.79
CA ILE A 201 12.65 6.58 -24.92
C ILE A 201 11.93 5.33 -25.45
N GLN A 202 12.52 4.60 -26.41
CA GLN A 202 11.96 3.35 -26.92
C GLN A 202 11.91 2.22 -25.86
N SER A 203 12.69 2.33 -24.79
CA SER A 203 12.67 1.38 -23.67
C SER A 203 11.59 1.70 -22.63
N LEU A 204 10.99 2.90 -22.70
CA LEU A 204 9.79 3.23 -21.93
C LEU A 204 8.59 2.49 -22.52
N SER A 205 7.59 2.20 -21.70
CA SER A 205 6.34 1.63 -22.18
C SER A 205 5.16 2.55 -21.93
N GLU A 206 4.33 2.69 -22.96
CA GLU A 206 3.00 3.31 -22.88
C GLU A 206 1.93 2.28 -22.46
N THR A 207 2.29 0.99 -22.43
CA THR A 207 1.38 -0.13 -22.15
C THR A 207 1.96 -1.05 -21.08
N SER A 208 1.20 -2.05 -20.65
CA SER A 208 1.68 -3.07 -19.72
C SER A 208 2.84 -3.90 -20.31
N GLU A 209 2.95 -3.96 -21.64
CA GLU A 209 4.00 -4.69 -22.32
C GLU A 209 5.25 -3.82 -22.44
N ARG A 210 6.27 -4.11 -21.65
CA ARG A 210 7.53 -3.36 -21.68
C ARG A 210 8.39 -3.81 -22.85
N LYS A 211 8.66 -2.88 -23.77
CA LYS A 211 9.63 -3.10 -24.85
C LYS A 211 11.04 -3.07 -24.29
N ARG A 212 11.63 -4.26 -24.09
CA ARG A 212 13.03 -4.39 -23.68
C ARG A 212 13.95 -4.24 -24.89
N ILE A 213 14.99 -3.44 -24.75
CA ILE A 213 15.97 -3.19 -25.81
C ILE A 213 17.38 -3.29 -25.25
N ALA A 214 18.35 -3.67 -26.07
CA ALA A 214 19.75 -3.69 -25.68
C ALA A 214 20.27 -2.24 -25.54
N ILE A 215 20.25 -1.71 -24.32
CA ILE A 215 20.76 -0.35 -24.00
C ILE A 215 22.29 -0.37 -23.85
N ILE A 216 22.81 -1.42 -23.23
CA ILE A 216 24.25 -1.61 -22.99
C ILE A 216 24.76 -2.70 -23.93
N PRO A 217 25.86 -2.48 -24.67
CA PRO A 217 26.43 -3.49 -25.55
C PRO A 217 26.70 -4.81 -24.81
N LYS A 218 26.34 -5.95 -25.42
CA LYS A 218 26.55 -7.31 -24.90
C LYS A 218 25.76 -7.64 -23.62
N GLN A 219 24.82 -6.81 -23.19
CA GLN A 219 23.89 -7.13 -22.10
C GLN A 219 22.54 -7.57 -22.64
N SER A 220 21.76 -8.29 -21.81
CA SER A 220 20.39 -8.66 -22.11
C SER A 220 19.53 -7.41 -22.37
N PRO A 221 18.49 -7.51 -23.22
CA PRO A 221 17.55 -6.42 -23.40
C PRO A 221 16.91 -5.97 -22.07
N THR A 222 16.90 -4.67 -21.82
CA THR A 222 16.37 -4.07 -20.60
C THR A 222 15.32 -3.00 -20.91
N ALA A 223 14.45 -2.72 -19.96
CA ALA A 223 13.53 -1.58 -19.98
C ALA A 223 13.82 -0.62 -18.82
N ILE A 224 13.65 0.68 -19.03
CA ILE A 224 13.70 1.67 -17.95
C ILE A 224 12.52 1.43 -17.02
N GLN A 225 12.82 1.35 -15.73
CA GLN A 225 11.87 1.18 -14.64
C GLN A 225 11.64 2.48 -13.89
N GLU A 226 12.73 3.19 -13.66
CA GLU A 226 12.74 4.35 -12.77
C GLU A 226 13.75 5.37 -13.27
N ILE A 227 13.37 6.65 -13.19
CA ILE A 227 14.24 7.78 -13.45
C ILE A 227 14.19 8.69 -12.23
N LYS A 228 15.33 8.88 -11.60
CA LYS A 228 15.49 9.75 -10.43
C LYS A 228 16.47 10.86 -10.70
N TYR A 229 16.12 12.07 -10.30
CA TYR A 229 17.02 13.21 -10.29
C TYR A 229 17.41 13.50 -8.84
N ILE A 230 18.68 13.28 -8.51
CA ILE A 230 19.23 13.50 -7.18
C ILE A 230 20.21 14.66 -7.28
N TYR A 231 19.76 15.82 -6.84
CA TYR A 231 20.50 17.09 -6.87
C TYR A 231 20.92 17.57 -5.48
N GLU A 232 20.62 16.78 -4.45
CA GLU A 232 20.89 17.10 -3.07
C GLU A 232 21.90 16.10 -2.47
N PRO A 233 22.60 16.47 -1.40
CA PRO A 233 23.37 15.50 -0.63
C PRO A 233 22.42 14.49 0.02
N VAL A 234 22.87 13.24 0.07
CA VAL A 234 22.10 12.14 0.66
C VAL A 234 22.99 11.47 1.68
N PHE A 235 22.63 11.56 2.94
CA PHE A 235 23.48 11.11 4.02
C PHE A 235 23.06 9.73 4.53
N GLU A 236 24.04 8.84 4.66
CA GLU A 236 23.92 7.58 5.37
C GLU A 236 24.70 7.63 6.68
N LYS A 237 24.17 7.01 7.73
CA LYS A 237 24.88 6.76 8.97
C LYS A 237 25.97 5.70 8.75
N VAL A 238 27.23 6.04 9.02
CA VAL A 238 28.36 5.10 8.94
C VAL A 238 28.58 4.43 10.30
N THR A 239 28.82 5.24 11.33
CA THR A 239 29.07 4.74 12.68
C THR A 239 28.67 5.78 13.72
N PHE A 240 28.41 5.32 14.94
CA PHE A 240 28.12 6.15 16.09
C PHE A 240 28.66 5.47 17.35
N GLY A 241 29.30 6.24 18.22
CA GLY A 241 29.76 5.77 19.52
C GLY A 241 29.92 6.90 20.52
N PHE A 242 29.82 6.58 21.81
CA PHE A 242 30.12 7.50 22.89
C PHE A 242 30.76 6.73 24.06
N GLU A 243 31.69 7.38 24.74
CA GLU A 243 32.44 6.84 25.87
C GLU A 243 33.03 8.02 26.68
N ASP A 244 33.05 7.91 28.01
CA ASP A 244 33.68 8.88 28.92
C ASP A 244 33.32 10.36 28.65
N GLY A 245 32.03 10.64 28.45
CA GLY A 245 31.54 12.00 28.21
C GLY A 245 31.93 12.55 26.84
N LYS A 246 32.40 11.72 25.90
CA LYS A 246 32.70 12.08 24.51
C LYS A 246 31.83 11.27 23.56
N PHE A 247 31.43 11.88 22.45
CA PHE A 247 30.73 11.16 21.38
C PHE A 247 31.40 11.41 20.03
N ALA A 248 31.22 10.46 19.12
CA ALA A 248 31.59 10.59 17.72
C ALA A 248 30.49 9.97 16.86
N TYR A 249 30.07 10.68 15.82
CA TYR A 249 29.16 10.17 14.82
C TYR A 249 29.69 10.47 13.42
N ALA A 250 29.64 9.47 12.54
CA ALA A 250 30.11 9.61 11.18
C ALA A 250 28.94 9.40 10.22
N ILE A 251 28.79 10.33 9.29
CA ILE A 251 27.86 10.22 8.17
C ILE A 251 28.62 10.25 6.87
N ARG A 252 28.12 9.54 5.86
CA ARG A 252 28.66 9.53 4.51
C ARG A 252 27.66 10.16 3.57
N ASN A 253 28.09 11.14 2.80
CA ASN A 253 27.32 11.66 1.70
C ASN A 253 27.47 10.75 0.47
N LYS A 254 26.33 10.28 -0.03
CA LYS A 254 26.17 9.44 -1.22
C LYS A 254 25.66 10.23 -2.43
N GLY A 255 25.14 11.43 -2.19
CA GLY A 255 24.46 12.27 -3.16
C GLY A 255 25.42 13.24 -3.86
N VAL A 256 24.96 14.47 -4.06
CA VAL A 256 25.79 15.55 -4.63
C VAL A 256 26.93 15.90 -3.67
N PRO A 257 28.19 16.02 -4.12
CA PRO A 257 29.30 16.43 -3.28
C PRO A 257 29.03 17.78 -2.61
N VAL A 258 29.26 17.85 -1.30
CA VAL A 258 29.10 19.07 -0.50
C VAL A 258 30.25 19.19 0.48
N HIS A 259 30.53 20.41 0.92
CA HIS A 259 31.40 20.71 2.05
C HIS A 259 30.54 21.07 3.26
N PHE A 260 31.05 20.76 4.45
CA PHE A 260 30.46 21.23 5.68
C PHE A 260 30.70 22.73 5.82
N ASP A 261 29.66 23.49 6.13
CA ASP A 261 29.75 24.95 6.30
C ASP A 261 29.74 25.31 7.79
N ARG A 262 28.66 24.96 8.50
CA ARG A 262 28.51 25.28 9.92
C ARG A 262 27.49 24.37 10.62
N TYR A 263 27.52 24.42 11.95
CA TYR A 263 26.54 23.80 12.83
C TYR A 263 25.93 24.87 13.74
N GLU A 264 24.60 24.91 13.81
CA GLU A 264 23.86 25.80 14.70
C GLU A 264 23.10 24.96 15.72
N THR A 265 23.39 25.17 17.00
CA THR A 265 22.64 24.52 18.07
C THR A 265 21.24 25.13 18.14
N LEU A 266 20.20 24.32 18.09
CA LEU A 266 18.85 24.81 18.32
C LEU A 266 18.69 25.03 19.83
N SER A 267 18.66 26.30 20.24
CA SER A 267 18.23 26.65 21.59
C SER A 267 16.75 26.30 21.71
N LYS A 268 16.39 25.48 22.70
CA LYS A 268 15.04 25.06 23.09
C LYS A 268 13.91 25.64 22.21
N ASP A 269 13.32 24.78 21.38
CA ASP A 269 12.05 25.05 20.70
C ASP A 269 10.99 25.50 21.72
N GLU A 270 9.98 26.26 21.28
CA GLU A 270 8.89 26.81 22.10
C GLU A 270 8.16 25.73 22.93
N ARG A 271 8.30 24.45 22.55
CA ARG A 271 7.77 23.27 23.25
C ARG A 271 8.66 22.74 24.37
N ASN A 272 9.83 23.33 24.63
CA ASN A 272 10.73 22.97 25.74
C ASN A 272 11.28 21.52 25.71
N THR A 273 11.20 20.82 24.57
CA THR A 273 11.49 19.37 24.43
C THR A 273 12.95 19.03 24.17
N TYR A 274 13.81 20.01 23.92
CA TYR A 274 15.23 19.77 23.63
C TYR A 274 16.10 20.16 24.82
N THR A 275 16.54 19.16 25.59
CA THR A 275 17.63 19.30 26.56
C THR A 275 18.93 18.90 25.89
N ASN A 276 19.61 19.85 25.25
CA ASN A 276 20.96 19.59 24.75
C ASN A 276 21.91 19.40 25.94
N ASN A 277 22.28 18.16 26.24
CA ASN A 277 23.30 17.83 27.25
C ASN A 277 24.69 17.64 26.60
N ALA A 278 24.74 17.70 25.27
CA ALA A 278 25.92 17.54 24.45
C ALA A 278 26.23 18.82 23.66
N GLN A 279 27.52 19.05 23.44
CA GLN A 279 28.06 20.15 22.64
C GLN A 279 28.95 19.57 21.56
N VAL A 280 28.66 19.88 20.28
CA VAL A 280 29.58 19.54 19.20
C VAL A 280 30.81 20.44 19.29
N ASP A 281 31.99 19.86 19.08
CA ASP A 281 33.22 20.63 19.01
C ASP A 281 33.12 21.66 17.88
N PRO A 282 33.24 22.98 18.12
CA PRO A 282 33.19 23.96 17.02
C PRO A 282 34.33 23.80 16.01
N ASN A 283 35.42 23.11 16.38
CA ASN A 283 36.54 22.79 15.49
C ASN A 283 36.31 21.47 14.71
N LEU A 284 35.04 21.14 14.44
CA LEU A 284 34.60 20.11 13.50
C LEU A 284 35.27 20.30 12.14
N ILE A 285 36.46 19.72 11.97
CA ILE A 285 37.05 19.54 10.66
C ILE A 285 36.67 18.11 10.26
N PRO A 286 35.91 17.90 9.17
CA PRO A 286 35.70 16.56 8.64
C PRO A 286 37.07 15.91 8.44
N MET A 287 37.35 14.82 9.17
CA MET A 287 38.68 14.20 9.15
C MET A 287 39.09 13.70 7.75
N ARG A 288 38.14 13.50 6.83
CA ARG A 288 38.37 13.09 5.44
C ARG A 288 37.24 13.56 4.51
N GLU A 289 37.44 14.68 3.81
CA GLU A 289 36.52 15.10 2.74
C GLU A 289 36.59 14.18 1.50
N GLU A 290 37.72 13.51 1.26
CA GLU A 290 37.97 12.71 0.05
C GLU A 290 37.00 11.53 -0.14
N GLU A 291 36.34 11.08 0.92
CA GLU A 291 35.34 9.99 0.88
C GLU A 291 33.90 10.48 1.14
N GLY A 292 33.69 11.79 1.26
CA GLY A 292 32.40 12.35 1.65
C GLY A 292 31.95 11.93 3.05
N ILE A 293 32.89 11.57 3.94
CA ILE A 293 32.61 11.16 5.31
C ILE A 293 32.81 12.34 6.25
N PHE A 294 31.72 12.76 6.88
CA PHE A 294 31.71 13.81 7.89
C PHE A 294 31.68 13.16 9.26
N ILE A 295 32.74 13.38 10.05
CA ILE A 295 32.84 12.89 11.43
C ILE A 295 32.61 14.05 12.37
N PHE A 296 31.59 13.91 13.19
CA PHE A 296 31.22 14.89 14.18
C PHE A 296 31.56 14.38 15.57
N LYS A 297 32.31 15.19 16.31
CA LYS A 297 32.78 14.85 17.66
C LYS A 297 32.32 15.90 18.63
N GLY A 298 32.13 15.51 19.88
CA GLY A 298 31.78 16.44 20.92
C GLY A 298 31.88 15.84 22.31
N ILE A 299 31.51 16.66 23.28
CA ILE A 299 31.44 16.28 24.69
C ILE A 299 29.99 16.31 25.15
N PHE A 300 29.65 15.47 26.12
CA PHE A 300 28.32 15.45 26.71
C PHE A 300 28.38 15.23 28.22
N LYS A 301 27.33 15.68 28.92
CA LYS A 301 27.14 15.47 30.34
C LYS A 301 25.95 14.54 30.57
N GLY A 302 26.10 13.57 31.49
CA GLY A 302 25.05 12.60 31.80
C GLY A 302 25.40 11.21 31.29
N MET A 303 24.37 10.36 31.15
CA MET A 303 24.57 8.96 30.74
C MET A 303 24.73 8.81 29.22
N GLU A 304 24.06 9.66 28.44
CA GLU A 304 24.02 9.56 26.97
C GLU A 304 24.00 10.95 26.33
N PRO A 305 24.58 11.12 25.13
CA PRO A 305 24.52 12.38 24.40
C PRO A 305 23.10 12.64 23.89
N GLU A 306 22.59 13.84 24.16
CA GLU A 306 21.40 14.42 23.56
C GLU A 306 21.80 15.72 22.87
N ILE A 307 21.67 15.75 21.55
CA ILE A 307 21.91 16.95 20.77
C ILE A 307 20.87 17.15 19.67
N SER A 308 20.44 18.39 19.51
CA SER A 308 19.60 18.84 18.40
C SER A 308 20.13 20.14 17.81
N GLY A 309 20.31 20.17 16.49
CA GLY A 309 20.78 21.36 15.80
C GLY A 309 20.67 21.28 14.29
N LEU A 310 20.94 22.39 13.63
CA LEU A 310 20.95 22.50 12.18
C LEU A 310 22.39 22.34 11.67
N ILE A 311 22.59 21.45 10.71
CA ILE A 311 23.83 21.30 9.96
C ILE A 311 23.64 21.93 8.59
N TYR A 312 24.59 22.77 8.21
CA TYR A 312 24.61 23.44 6.93
C TYR A 312 25.73 22.85 6.08
N PHE A 313 25.37 22.47 4.87
CA PHE A 313 26.29 22.04 3.83
C PHE A 313 26.18 22.97 2.64
N LYS A 314 27.26 23.11 1.87
CA LYS A 314 27.26 23.86 0.62
C LYS A 314 27.82 23.00 -0.51
N ASP A 315 27.24 23.08 -1.70
CA ASP A 315 27.85 22.48 -2.88
C ASP A 315 28.96 23.36 -3.47
N ALA A 316 29.53 22.94 -4.59
CA ALA A 316 30.55 23.71 -5.31
C ALA A 316 30.03 25.03 -5.90
N GLU A 317 28.72 25.18 -6.08
CA GLU A 317 28.06 26.40 -6.58
C GLU A 317 27.70 27.37 -5.43
N GLY A 318 27.87 26.93 -4.18
CA GLY A 318 27.53 27.70 -2.97
C GLY A 318 26.06 27.56 -2.55
N SER A 319 25.30 26.64 -3.17
CA SER A 319 23.93 26.34 -2.75
C SER A 319 23.94 25.70 -1.37
N GLU A 320 23.14 26.24 -0.45
CA GLU A 320 23.09 25.77 0.93
C GLU A 320 22.02 24.67 1.11
N PHE A 321 22.40 23.59 1.79
CA PHE A 321 21.52 22.51 2.21
C PHE A 321 21.51 22.40 3.72
N THR A 322 20.33 22.52 4.32
CA THR A 322 20.15 22.47 5.77
C THR A 322 19.53 21.15 6.20
N TYR A 323 20.10 20.54 7.23
CA TYR A 323 19.58 19.31 7.82
C TYR A 323 19.41 19.48 9.32
N HIS A 324 18.30 18.97 9.84
CA HIS A 324 18.08 18.86 11.27
C HIS A 324 18.69 17.57 11.78
N LEU A 325 19.74 17.72 12.59
CA LEU A 325 20.37 16.66 13.33
C LEU A 325 19.67 16.47 14.67
N THR A 326 19.30 15.24 15.00
CA THR A 326 18.92 14.83 16.35
C THR A 326 19.66 13.56 16.74
N VAL A 327 20.37 13.61 17.87
CA VAL A 327 21.06 12.46 18.48
C VAL A 327 20.50 12.27 19.89
N ARG A 328 20.16 11.02 20.23
CA ARG A 328 19.70 10.60 21.56
C ARG A 328 20.27 9.23 21.89
N GLY A 329 21.35 9.20 22.67
CA GLY A 329 22.10 7.97 22.87
C GLY A 329 22.55 7.39 21.54
N THR A 330 22.25 6.13 21.27
CA THR A 330 22.58 5.46 20.00
C THR A 330 21.69 5.83 18.81
N HIS A 331 20.59 6.53 19.06
CA HIS A 331 19.63 6.94 18.04
C HIS A 331 20.07 8.22 17.36
N TYR A 332 19.92 8.25 16.05
CA TYR A 332 20.36 9.34 15.19
C TYR A 332 19.32 9.56 14.11
N TYR A 333 18.97 10.82 13.90
CA TYR A 333 18.11 11.26 12.83
C TYR A 333 18.76 12.46 12.16
N LEU A 334 18.80 12.43 10.83
CA LEU A 334 19.20 13.55 10.00
C LEU A 334 18.15 13.73 8.93
N THR A 335 17.32 14.75 9.12
CA THR A 335 16.20 15.03 8.23
C THR A 335 16.47 16.34 7.50
N LYS A 336 16.10 16.42 6.23
CA LYS A 336 16.21 17.67 5.48
C LYS A 336 15.32 18.73 6.14
N TYR A 337 15.90 19.87 6.47
CA TYR A 337 15.18 20.98 7.08
C TYR A 337 14.51 21.82 5.99
N THR A 338 13.18 21.86 5.96
CA THR A 338 12.39 22.58 4.93
C THR A 338 11.90 23.95 5.39
N GLY A 339 12.30 24.39 6.58
CA GLY A 339 11.90 25.69 7.16
C GLY A 339 10.43 25.80 7.57
N LYS A 340 9.60 24.78 7.31
CA LYS A 340 8.24 24.69 7.85
C LYS A 340 8.29 23.95 9.18
N PRO A 341 7.77 24.52 10.28
CA PRO A 341 7.63 23.77 11.52
C PRO A 341 6.81 22.51 11.21
N VAL A 342 7.29 21.36 11.67
CA VAL A 342 6.56 20.09 11.61
C VAL A 342 5.25 20.33 12.37
N GLN A 343 4.15 20.49 11.63
CA GLN A 343 2.84 20.28 12.22
C GLN A 343 2.83 18.82 12.67
N GLU A 344 2.60 18.60 13.97
CA GLU A 344 2.45 17.27 14.54
C GLU A 344 1.46 16.50 13.66
N GLU A 345 1.96 15.51 12.91
CA GLU A 345 1.13 14.37 12.57
C GLU A 345 0.77 13.72 13.90
N ASP A 346 -0.44 14.05 14.35
CA ASP A 346 -1.07 13.50 15.53
C ASP A 346 -0.89 11.98 15.49
N GLY A 347 -0.14 11.45 16.46
CA GLY A 347 0.12 10.03 16.65
C GLY A 347 -1.12 9.22 17.04
N SER A 348 -2.31 9.68 16.63
CA SER A 348 -3.61 9.09 16.88
C SER A 348 -4.10 8.26 15.69
N ASN A 349 -3.27 7.39 15.13
CA ASN A 349 -3.76 6.21 14.38
C ASN A 349 -2.70 5.10 14.30
N ARG A 350 -2.52 4.42 15.43
CA ARG A 350 -2.25 2.98 15.43
C ARG A 350 -3.50 2.31 16.03
N ILE A 351 -4.28 1.66 15.16
CA ILE A 351 -5.20 0.58 15.54
C ILE A 351 -4.37 -0.69 15.68
#